data_AF-A0A2X0XEM6-F1
#
_entry.id   AF-A0A2X0XEM6-F1
#
_cell.length_a   1.000
_cell.length_b   1.000
_cell.length_c   1.000
_cell.angle_alpha   90.00
_cell.angle_beta   90.00
_cell.angle_gamma   90.00
#
_symmetry.space_group_name_H-M   'P 1'
#
loop_
_entity.id
_entity.type
_entity.pdbx_description
1 polymer ?
#
loop_
_entity_poly.entity_id
_entity_poly.type
_entity_poly.pdbx_seq_one_letter_code
_entity_poly.pdbx_strand_id
1 'polypeptide(L)'
;MEKEILQLFSNLTEHDRDIQYESYEELMKIMQEPVDWTYAVWEQLIKALTYNNGYSRARAAQILCALAAKSDPEERVLEDFLKIWAVTYDEQSATARHALQAIWKIGQAGPVQRDLVVSYLAKRFQTCIDEKQPSLIRQDIIMSFKKLYDQTNDSKLLDIAHRLINEEQDAKYKKKYKSAIRSK
;
A
#
# COMPACT_ATOMS: atom_id res chain seq x y z
N MET A 1 -16.58 -13.20 13.80
CA MET A 1 -16.70 -12.30 12.63
C MET A 1 -18.15 -12.26 12.21
N GLU A 2 -18.68 -11.07 12.00
CA GLU A 2 -20.08 -10.87 11.61
C GLU A 2 -20.36 -11.44 10.21
N LYS A 3 -21.61 -11.90 9.99
CA LYS A 3 -22.03 -12.52 8.72
C LYS A 3 -21.85 -11.58 7.53
N GLU A 4 -22.05 -10.29 7.75
CA GLU A 4 -21.89 -9.26 6.72
C GLU A 4 -20.44 -9.16 6.23
N ILE A 5 -19.47 -9.15 7.14
CA ILE A 5 -18.04 -9.12 6.79
C ILE A 5 -17.64 -10.36 5.99
N LEU A 6 -18.10 -11.54 6.40
CA LEU A 6 -17.85 -12.79 5.66
C LEU A 6 -18.43 -12.72 4.24
N GLN A 7 -19.62 -12.12 4.07
CA GLN A 7 -20.22 -11.94 2.76
C GLN A 7 -19.39 -10.98 1.89
N LEU A 8 -18.93 -9.86 2.45
CA LEU A 8 -18.07 -8.92 1.71
C LEU A 8 -16.79 -9.60 1.22
N PHE A 9 -16.14 -10.43 2.05
CA PHE A 9 -14.96 -11.20 1.63
C PHE A 9 -15.29 -12.24 0.56
N SER A 10 -16.42 -12.95 0.67
CA SER A 10 -16.88 -13.90 -0.35
C SER A 10 -17.08 -13.21 -1.70
N ASN A 11 -17.72 -12.03 -1.67
CA ASN A 11 -18.01 -11.22 -2.85
C ASN A 11 -16.77 -10.77 -3.63
N LEU A 12 -15.58 -10.72 -2.98
CA LEU A 12 -14.33 -10.39 -3.67
C LEU A 12 -13.93 -11.41 -4.74
N THR A 13 -14.57 -12.58 -4.76
CA THR A 13 -14.31 -13.68 -5.69
C THR A 13 -15.47 -14.01 -6.63
N GLU A 14 -16.56 -13.23 -6.55
CA GLU A 14 -17.74 -13.39 -7.43
C GLU A 14 -17.42 -13.14 -8.90
N HIS A 15 -18.24 -13.63 -9.81
CA HIS A 15 -18.04 -13.38 -11.24
C HIS A 15 -18.30 -11.91 -11.62
N ASP A 16 -19.28 -11.28 -10.95
CA ASP A 16 -19.69 -9.91 -11.21
C ASP A 16 -18.67 -8.91 -10.64
N ARG A 17 -18.14 -8.04 -11.51
CA ARG A 17 -17.11 -7.06 -11.14
C ARG A 17 -17.65 -5.90 -10.30
N ASP A 18 -18.92 -5.56 -10.46
CA ASP A 18 -19.53 -4.46 -9.72
C ASP A 18 -19.73 -4.91 -8.25
N ILE A 19 -20.23 -6.13 -8.05
CA ILE A 19 -20.34 -6.74 -6.71
C ILE A 19 -18.96 -6.81 -6.01
N GLN A 20 -17.93 -7.22 -6.75
CA GLN A 20 -16.58 -7.27 -6.20
C GLN A 20 -16.05 -5.87 -5.81
N TYR A 21 -16.33 -4.85 -6.64
CA TYR A 21 -15.88 -3.48 -6.42
C TYR A 21 -16.59 -2.85 -5.22
N GLU A 22 -17.92 -2.94 -5.17
CA GLU A 22 -18.74 -2.44 -4.06
C GLU A 22 -18.34 -3.09 -2.73
N SER A 23 -18.12 -4.41 -2.72
CA SER A 23 -17.72 -5.12 -1.51
C SER A 23 -16.31 -4.75 -1.05
N TYR A 24 -15.41 -4.52 -2.01
CA TYR A 24 -14.07 -3.99 -1.71
C TYR A 24 -14.15 -2.58 -1.12
N GLU A 25 -14.93 -1.67 -1.72
CA GLU A 25 -15.08 -0.30 -1.21
C GLU A 25 -15.65 -0.29 0.21
N GLU A 26 -16.68 -1.09 0.48
CA GLU A 26 -17.28 -1.16 1.81
C GLU A 26 -16.29 -1.74 2.85
N LEU A 27 -15.53 -2.79 2.51
CA LEU A 27 -14.45 -3.27 3.39
C LEU A 27 -13.42 -2.17 3.69
N MET A 28 -12.97 -1.44 2.66
CA MET A 28 -12.00 -0.37 2.83
C MET A 28 -12.54 0.79 3.67
N LYS A 29 -13.85 1.03 3.64
CA LYS A 29 -14.54 2.02 4.47
C LYS A 29 -14.67 1.54 5.91
N ILE A 30 -15.07 0.29 6.15
CA ILE A 30 -15.15 -0.31 7.49
C ILE A 30 -13.78 -0.25 8.19
N MET A 31 -12.71 -0.62 7.48
CA MET A 31 -11.34 -0.59 8.00
C MET A 31 -10.76 0.84 8.16
N GLN A 32 -11.55 1.89 7.90
CA GLN A 32 -11.17 3.24 8.34
C GLN A 32 -11.25 3.37 9.86
N GLU A 33 -11.98 2.50 10.55
CA GLU A 33 -11.99 2.40 12.00
C GLU A 33 -11.38 1.06 12.45
N PRO A 34 -10.90 0.96 13.71
CA PRO A 34 -10.39 -0.30 14.25
C PRO A 34 -11.42 -1.43 14.18
N VAL A 35 -10.99 -2.61 13.75
CA VAL A 35 -11.82 -3.83 13.69
C VAL A 35 -11.22 -4.95 14.55
N ASP A 36 -12.07 -5.86 15.02
CA ASP A 36 -11.69 -6.97 15.91
C ASP A 36 -11.38 -8.28 15.19
N TRP A 37 -11.64 -8.34 13.87
CA TRP A 37 -11.57 -9.57 13.08
C TRP A 37 -10.30 -9.70 12.23
N THR A 38 -9.33 -8.80 12.37
CA THR A 38 -8.05 -8.78 11.63
C THR A 38 -7.41 -10.16 11.53
N TYR A 39 -7.21 -10.82 12.67
CA TYR A 39 -6.48 -12.09 12.73
C TYR A 39 -7.29 -13.29 12.24
N ALA A 40 -8.60 -13.14 12.09
CA ALA A 40 -9.44 -14.16 11.48
C ALA A 40 -9.27 -14.24 9.94
N VAL A 41 -8.83 -13.16 9.28
CA VAL A 41 -8.58 -13.13 7.83
C VAL A 41 -7.11 -13.06 7.45
N TRP A 42 -6.23 -12.66 8.38
CA TRP A 42 -4.84 -12.35 8.09
C TRP A 42 -4.10 -13.45 7.32
N GLU A 43 -4.12 -14.68 7.83
CA GLU A 43 -3.45 -15.83 7.21
C GLU A 43 -3.95 -16.12 5.79
N GLN A 44 -5.25 -15.98 5.56
CA GLN A 44 -5.83 -16.19 4.25
C GLN A 44 -5.40 -15.09 3.28
N LEU A 45 -5.33 -13.84 3.74
CA LEU A 45 -4.82 -12.72 2.94
C LEU A 45 -3.33 -12.91 2.60
N ILE A 46 -2.52 -13.37 3.55
CA ILE A 46 -1.10 -13.70 3.30
C ILE A 46 -0.96 -14.76 2.21
N LYS A 47 -1.78 -15.83 2.25
CA LYS A 47 -1.81 -16.84 1.18
C LYS A 47 -2.26 -16.25 -0.16
N ALA A 48 -3.22 -15.34 -0.15
CA ALA A 48 -3.75 -14.70 -1.35
C ALA A 48 -2.72 -13.79 -2.06
N LEU A 49 -1.65 -13.35 -1.39
CA LEU A 49 -0.54 -12.61 -1.99
C LEU A 49 0.21 -13.41 -3.07
N THR A 50 0.07 -14.74 -3.11
CA THR A 50 0.76 -15.62 -4.08
C THR A 50 -0.20 -16.38 -4.99
N TYR A 51 -1.48 -16.00 -5.04
CA TYR A 51 -2.44 -16.62 -5.94
C TYR A 51 -2.15 -16.28 -7.40
N ASN A 52 -2.55 -17.16 -8.33
CA ASN A 52 -2.37 -16.94 -9.77
C ASN A 52 -3.08 -15.67 -10.27
N ASN A 53 -4.19 -15.29 -9.65
CA ASN A 53 -4.95 -14.11 -10.01
C ASN A 53 -4.34 -12.81 -9.45
N GLY A 54 -3.88 -11.92 -10.32
CA GLY A 54 -3.30 -10.62 -9.95
C GLY A 54 -4.25 -9.69 -9.20
N TYR A 55 -5.56 -9.77 -9.43
CA TYR A 55 -6.55 -9.00 -8.67
C TYR A 55 -6.62 -9.45 -7.20
N SER A 56 -6.56 -10.77 -6.97
CA SER A 56 -6.52 -11.33 -5.61
C SER A 56 -5.28 -10.89 -4.85
N ARG A 57 -4.11 -10.93 -5.50
CA ARG A 57 -2.85 -10.46 -4.91
C ARG A 57 -2.90 -8.97 -4.56
N ALA A 58 -3.40 -8.14 -5.47
CA ALA A 58 -3.54 -6.70 -5.27
C ALA A 58 -4.46 -6.38 -4.08
N ARG A 59 -5.66 -6.96 -4.06
CA ARG A 59 -6.64 -6.77 -2.98
C ARG A 59 -6.11 -7.25 -1.65
N ALA A 60 -5.46 -8.41 -1.61
CA ALA A 60 -4.86 -8.94 -0.39
C ALA A 60 -3.83 -7.95 0.19
N ALA A 61 -2.93 -7.43 -0.66
CA ALA A 61 -1.96 -6.42 -0.23
C ALA A 61 -2.64 -5.14 0.28
N GLN A 62 -3.67 -4.65 -0.43
CA GLN A 62 -4.41 -3.43 -0.05
C GLN A 62 -5.15 -3.58 1.29
N ILE A 63 -5.79 -4.73 1.51
CA ILE A 63 -6.54 -5.04 2.74
C ILE A 63 -5.56 -5.22 3.91
N LEU A 64 -4.47 -5.98 3.74
CA LEU A 64 -3.45 -6.13 4.78
C LEU A 64 -2.85 -4.77 5.19
N CYS A 65 -2.57 -3.88 4.23
CA CYS A 65 -2.09 -2.53 4.53
C CYS A 65 -3.12 -1.70 5.32
N ALA A 66 -4.42 -1.89 5.08
CA ALA A 66 -5.48 -1.18 5.81
C ALA A 66 -5.66 -1.73 7.23
N LEU A 67 -5.69 -3.05 7.38
CA LEU A 67 -5.74 -3.71 8.69
C LEU A 67 -4.55 -3.32 9.56
N ALA A 68 -3.33 -3.39 9.00
CA ALA A 68 -2.11 -2.99 9.68
C ALA A 68 -2.16 -1.56 10.22
N ALA A 69 -2.83 -0.63 9.52
CA ALA A 69 -2.85 0.77 9.87
C ALA A 69 -3.57 1.08 11.19
N LYS A 70 -4.62 0.32 11.54
CA LYS A 70 -5.53 0.64 12.66
C LYS A 70 -5.96 -0.56 13.51
N SER A 71 -5.72 -1.78 13.05
CA SER A 71 -6.35 -3.00 13.60
C SER A 71 -5.36 -4.15 13.79
N ASP A 72 -4.06 -3.86 13.87
CA ASP A 72 -2.99 -4.85 14.10
C ASP A 72 -2.23 -4.56 15.41
N PRO A 73 -2.86 -4.71 16.58
CA PRO A 73 -2.22 -4.43 17.87
C PRO A 73 -1.05 -5.38 18.21
N GLU A 74 -1.01 -6.58 17.61
CA GLU A 74 0.10 -7.54 17.77
C GLU A 74 1.27 -7.26 16.82
N GLU A 75 1.21 -6.19 16.01
CA GLU A 75 2.24 -5.78 15.06
C GLU A 75 2.66 -6.87 14.06
N ARG A 76 1.73 -7.76 13.73
CA ARG A 76 1.95 -8.91 12.86
C ARG A 76 2.45 -8.51 11.48
N VAL A 77 2.11 -7.30 11.03
CA VAL A 77 2.63 -6.70 9.81
C VAL A 77 4.15 -6.65 9.76
N LEU A 78 4.85 -6.54 10.91
CA LEU A 78 6.32 -6.47 10.93
C LEU A 78 6.95 -7.80 10.48
N GLU A 79 6.36 -8.93 10.89
CA GLU A 79 6.81 -10.26 10.48
C GLU A 79 6.49 -10.56 9.01
N ASP A 80 5.31 -10.13 8.57
CA ASP A 80 4.79 -10.41 7.23
C ASP A 80 5.09 -9.31 6.20
N PHE A 81 5.76 -8.22 6.60
CA PHE A 81 5.98 -7.04 5.76
C PHE A 81 6.62 -7.40 4.42
N LEU A 82 7.63 -8.26 4.43
CA LEU A 82 8.34 -8.67 3.21
C LEU A 82 7.44 -9.42 2.23
N LYS A 83 6.44 -10.18 2.72
CA LYS A 83 5.47 -10.87 1.86
C LYS A 83 4.57 -9.85 1.15
N ILE A 84 4.10 -8.84 1.88
CA ILE A 84 3.30 -7.74 1.32
C ILE A 84 4.13 -6.90 0.34
N TRP A 85 5.36 -6.56 0.74
CA TRP A 85 6.30 -5.78 -0.05
C TRP A 85 6.66 -6.47 -1.37
N ALA A 86 6.80 -7.79 -1.40
CA ALA A 86 7.08 -8.54 -2.63
C ALA A 86 6.04 -8.30 -3.74
N VAL A 87 4.75 -8.13 -3.38
CA VAL A 87 3.69 -7.83 -4.35
C VAL A 87 3.89 -6.48 -5.01
N THR A 88 4.66 -5.56 -4.40
CA THR A 88 4.99 -4.31 -5.07
C THR A 88 5.89 -4.52 -6.31
N TYR A 89 6.51 -5.69 -6.49
CA TYR A 89 7.31 -6.10 -7.65
C TYR A 89 6.58 -7.10 -8.55
N ASP A 90 5.26 -7.18 -8.46
CA ASP A 90 4.46 -8.11 -9.24
C ASP A 90 4.74 -8.02 -10.75
N GLU A 91 4.72 -9.18 -11.43
CA GLU A 91 4.84 -9.27 -12.89
C GLU A 91 3.76 -8.44 -13.62
N GLN A 92 2.56 -8.35 -13.02
CA GLN A 92 1.47 -7.53 -13.52
C GLN A 92 1.61 -6.12 -12.96
N SER A 93 1.94 -5.18 -13.84
CA SER A 93 2.20 -3.79 -13.46
C SER A 93 1.03 -3.12 -12.72
N ALA A 94 -0.22 -3.49 -13.02
CA ALA A 94 -1.38 -2.99 -12.28
C ALA A 94 -1.37 -3.48 -10.82
N THR A 95 -1.15 -4.78 -10.59
CA THR A 95 -1.05 -5.39 -9.26
C THR A 95 0.09 -4.78 -8.45
N ALA A 96 1.28 -4.68 -9.05
CA ALA A 96 2.46 -4.05 -8.43
C ALA A 96 2.16 -2.63 -7.94
N ARG A 97 1.51 -1.82 -8.80
CA ARG A 97 1.18 -0.44 -8.47
C ARG A 97 0.10 -0.32 -7.42
N HIS A 98 -0.95 -1.14 -7.45
CA HIS A 98 -2.00 -1.12 -6.42
C HIS A 98 -1.45 -1.47 -5.04
N ALA A 99 -0.55 -2.45 -4.94
CA ALA A 99 0.15 -2.77 -3.69
C ALA A 99 1.04 -1.60 -3.24
N LEU A 100 1.87 -1.05 -4.15
CA LEU A 100 2.76 0.07 -3.84
C LEU A 100 2.01 1.32 -3.36
N GLN A 101 0.86 1.62 -3.96
CA GLN A 101 0.02 2.77 -3.59
C GLN A 101 -0.71 2.60 -2.24
N ALA A 102 -0.75 1.38 -1.69
CA ALA A 102 -1.37 1.08 -0.40
C ALA A 102 -0.36 0.98 0.75
N ILE A 103 0.92 0.66 0.46
CA ILE A 103 1.92 0.32 1.47
C ILE A 103 2.14 1.41 2.53
N TRP A 104 1.96 2.68 2.17
CA TRP A 104 2.11 3.81 3.10
C TRP A 104 1.19 3.72 4.32
N LYS A 105 0.06 3.02 4.21
CA LYS A 105 -0.91 2.85 5.30
C LYS A 105 -0.31 2.12 6.50
N ILE A 106 0.60 1.16 6.26
CA ILE A 106 1.32 0.44 7.33
C ILE A 106 2.08 1.45 8.22
N GLY A 107 2.65 2.50 7.62
CA GLY A 107 3.38 3.53 8.35
C GLY A 107 2.52 4.42 9.26
N GLN A 108 1.18 4.30 9.23
CA GLN A 108 0.30 5.01 10.14
C GLN A 108 0.20 4.34 11.52
N ALA A 109 0.51 3.04 11.60
CA ALA A 109 0.29 2.23 12.80
C ALA A 109 1.19 2.65 13.97
N GLY A 110 2.40 3.12 13.67
CA GLY A 110 3.38 3.46 14.70
C GLY A 110 4.75 3.85 14.12
N PRO A 111 5.67 4.33 14.97
CA PRO A 111 6.99 4.79 14.53
C PRO A 111 7.84 3.67 13.91
N VAL A 112 7.77 2.44 14.43
CA VAL A 112 8.54 1.29 13.92
C VAL A 112 8.09 0.94 12.50
N GLN A 113 6.79 0.83 12.29
CA GLN A 113 6.16 0.54 11.00
C GLN A 113 6.44 1.67 10.00
N ARG A 114 6.41 2.92 10.46
CA ARG A 114 6.76 4.10 9.63
C ARG A 114 8.20 4.04 9.15
N ASP A 115 9.16 3.80 10.04
CA ASP A 115 10.58 3.74 9.67
C ASP A 115 10.85 2.60 8.68
N LEU A 116 10.19 1.45 8.87
CA LEU A 116 10.24 0.33 7.94
C LEU A 116 9.73 0.72 6.55
N VAL A 117 8.51 1.26 6.46
CA VAL A 117 7.93 1.67 5.17
C VAL A 117 8.76 2.75 4.48
N VAL A 118 9.20 3.78 5.22
CA VAL A 118 9.99 4.89 4.71
C VAL A 118 11.33 4.41 4.14
N SER A 119 12.01 3.52 4.85
CA SER A 119 13.31 2.99 4.40
C SER A 119 13.18 2.18 3.11
N TYR A 120 12.16 1.32 2.99
CA TYR A 120 11.92 0.51 1.79
C TYR A 120 11.47 1.35 0.60
N LEU A 121 10.58 2.34 0.81
CA LEU A 121 10.17 3.29 -0.23
C LEU A 121 11.36 4.10 -0.76
N ALA A 122 12.19 4.65 0.13
CA ALA A 122 13.37 5.41 -0.26
C ALA A 122 14.37 4.55 -1.04
N LYS A 123 14.63 3.32 -0.56
CA LYS A 123 15.52 2.39 -1.26
C LYS A 123 14.98 2.05 -2.64
N ARG A 124 13.68 1.76 -2.76
CA ARG A 124 13.08 1.41 -4.04
C ARG A 124 13.11 2.55 -5.05
N PHE A 125 12.90 3.79 -4.60
CA PHE A 125 12.99 4.96 -5.48
C PHE A 125 14.34 5.00 -6.21
N GLN A 126 15.42 4.63 -5.51
CA GLN A 126 16.77 4.63 -6.03
C GLN A 126 17.03 3.42 -6.94
N THR A 127 16.53 2.23 -6.58
CA THR A 127 16.87 0.98 -7.27
C THR A 127 15.95 0.64 -8.45
N CYS A 128 14.77 1.25 -8.58
CA CYS A 128 13.80 0.88 -9.60
C CYS A 128 14.14 1.35 -11.02
N ILE A 129 15.35 1.89 -11.28
CA ILE A 129 15.70 2.60 -12.52
C ILE A 129 15.61 1.73 -13.78
N ASP A 130 15.90 0.44 -13.65
CA ASP A 130 15.87 -0.53 -14.75
C ASP A 130 14.54 -1.29 -14.87
N GLU A 131 13.55 -0.98 -14.02
CA GLU A 131 12.21 -1.58 -14.10
C GLU A 131 11.42 -1.01 -15.30
N LYS A 132 10.40 -1.74 -15.79
CA LYS A 132 9.64 -1.39 -17.02
C LYS A 132 9.01 0.00 -17.02
N GLN A 133 8.73 0.58 -15.85
CA GLN A 133 8.07 1.89 -15.69
C GLN A 133 8.64 2.66 -14.47
N PRO A 134 9.93 3.01 -14.47
CA PRO A 134 10.63 3.50 -13.29
C PRO A 134 10.05 4.85 -12.83
N SER A 135 9.65 5.69 -13.79
CA SER A 135 9.12 7.02 -13.50
C SER A 135 7.72 7.00 -12.85
N LEU A 136 6.90 5.97 -13.14
CA LEU A 136 5.61 5.77 -12.49
C LEU A 136 5.78 5.20 -11.08
N ILE A 137 6.68 4.23 -10.89
CA ILE A 137 7.03 3.68 -9.57
C ILE A 137 7.51 4.81 -8.65
N ARG A 138 8.45 5.63 -9.11
CA ARG A 138 8.93 6.81 -8.39
C ARG A 138 7.80 7.78 -8.06
N GLN A 139 6.86 8.01 -8.98
CA GLN A 139 5.70 8.86 -8.71
C GLN A 139 4.83 8.28 -7.58
N ASP A 140 4.52 6.98 -7.62
CA ASP A 140 3.71 6.30 -6.61
C ASP A 140 4.40 6.32 -5.23
N ILE A 141 5.74 6.22 -5.19
CA ILE A 141 6.54 6.38 -3.97
C ILE A 141 6.43 7.80 -3.41
N ILE A 142 6.59 8.84 -4.24
CA ILE A 142 6.47 10.24 -3.77
C ILE A 142 5.05 10.52 -3.26
N MET A 143 4.01 9.99 -3.92
CA MET A 143 2.64 10.10 -3.43
C MET A 143 2.45 9.36 -2.09
N SER A 144 3.14 8.24 -1.89
CA SER A 144 3.12 7.49 -0.62
C SER A 144 3.69 8.31 0.53
N PHE A 145 4.82 9.00 0.32
CA PHE A 145 5.38 9.95 1.29
C PHE A 145 4.40 11.09 1.61
N LYS A 146 3.77 11.68 0.59
CA LYS A 146 2.77 12.73 0.80
C LYS A 146 1.59 12.23 1.63
N LYS A 147 0.98 11.10 1.28
CA LYS A 147 -0.17 10.56 2.00
C LYS A 147 0.15 10.26 3.46
N LEU A 148 1.35 9.73 3.71
CA LEU A 148 1.81 9.47 5.07
C LEU A 148 2.07 10.76 5.86
N TYR A 149 2.60 11.80 5.20
CA TYR A 149 2.71 13.14 5.79
C TYR A 149 1.34 13.73 6.11
N ASP A 150 0.40 13.71 5.17
CA ASP A 150 -0.94 14.28 5.36
C ASP A 150 -1.66 13.64 6.57
N GLN A 151 -1.37 12.36 6.86
CA GLN A 151 -1.96 11.65 7.99
C GLN A 151 -1.22 11.84 9.32
N THR A 152 0.11 12.01 9.30
CA THR A 152 0.94 12.02 10.52
C THR A 152 1.49 13.39 10.89
N ASN A 153 1.43 14.35 9.96
CA ASN A 153 2.08 15.67 10.03
C ASN A 153 3.58 15.64 10.32
N ASP A 154 4.27 14.52 10.05
CA ASP A 154 5.71 14.38 10.26
C ASP A 154 6.50 15.03 9.13
N SER A 155 7.03 16.23 9.37
CA SER A 155 7.77 17.01 8.38
C SER A 155 8.98 16.28 7.78
N LYS A 156 9.57 15.31 8.50
CA LYS A 156 10.71 14.53 7.99
C LYS A 156 10.34 13.76 6.73
N LEU A 157 9.07 13.35 6.58
CA LEU A 157 8.58 12.65 5.39
C LEU A 157 8.67 13.53 4.14
N LEU A 158 8.36 14.83 4.27
CA LEU A 158 8.53 15.77 3.18
C LEU A 158 10.00 16.00 2.89
N ASP A 159 10.86 16.13 3.90
CA ASP A 159 12.29 16.33 3.69
C ASP A 159 12.92 15.16 2.92
N ILE A 160 12.56 13.92 3.28
CA ILE A 160 13.00 12.72 2.56
C ILE A 160 12.51 12.74 1.12
N ALA A 161 11.23 13.02 0.89
CA ALA A 161 10.68 13.07 -0.45
C ALA A 161 11.32 14.16 -1.32
N HIS A 162 11.61 15.35 -0.76
CA HIS A 162 12.30 16.41 -1.47
C HIS A 162 13.74 16.01 -1.82
N ARG A 163 14.45 15.32 -0.92
CA ARG A 163 15.77 14.76 -1.20
C ARG A 163 15.73 13.76 -2.36
N LEU A 164 14.80 12.80 -2.33
CA LEU A 164 14.62 11.82 -3.42
C LEU A 164 14.27 12.50 -4.75
N ILE A 165 13.37 13.48 -4.74
CA ILE A 165 13.05 14.27 -5.93
C ILE A 165 14.29 14.99 -6.49
N ASN A 166 15.20 15.43 -5.63
CA ASN A 166 16.42 16.10 -6.06
C ASN A 166 17.43 15.15 -6.72
N GLU A 167 17.39 13.85 -6.41
CA GLU A 167 18.19 12.80 -7.06
C GLU A 167 17.71 12.51 -8.50
N GLU A 168 16.47 12.85 -8.85
CA GLU A 168 15.95 12.71 -10.22
C GLU A 168 16.71 13.62 -11.19
N GLN A 169 17.25 13.01 -12.24
CA GLN A 169 18.06 13.65 -13.28
C GLN A 169 17.18 14.17 -14.43
N ASP A 170 16.07 13.51 -14.71
CA ASP A 170 15.12 13.96 -15.72
C ASP A 170 14.32 15.17 -15.20
N ALA A 171 14.55 16.33 -15.79
CA ALA A 171 13.91 17.59 -15.38
C ALA A 171 12.36 17.54 -15.49
N LYS A 172 11.82 16.82 -16.47
CA LYS A 172 10.37 16.66 -16.66
C LYS A 172 9.78 15.84 -15.51
N TYR A 173 10.39 14.70 -15.16
CA TYR A 173 9.91 13.88 -14.04
C TYR A 173 10.14 14.54 -12.69
N LYS A 174 11.27 15.21 -12.50
CA LYS A 174 11.53 16.03 -11.31
C LYS A 174 10.44 17.08 -11.08
N LYS A 175 10.03 17.81 -12.13
CA LYS A 175 8.91 18.76 -12.06
C LYS A 175 7.60 18.05 -11.72
N LYS A 176 7.34 16.89 -12.32
CA LYS A 176 6.14 16.08 -12.05
C LYS A 176 6.05 15.68 -10.57
N TYR A 177 7.14 15.20 -9.99
CA TYR A 177 7.17 14.78 -8.59
C TYR A 177 7.01 15.94 -7.62
N LYS A 178 7.64 17.10 -7.91
CA LYS A 178 7.40 18.34 -7.14
C LYS A 178 5.94 18.78 -7.17
N SER A 179 5.23 18.55 -8.28
CA SER A 179 3.81 18.85 -8.35
C SER A 179 2.99 17.87 -7.51
N ALA A 180 3.32 16.58 -7.57
CA ALA A 180 2.59 15.53 -6.85
C ALA A 180 2.68 15.68 -5.32
N ILE A 181 3.78 16.20 -4.79
CA ILE A 181 3.93 16.45 -3.35
C ILE A 181 3.22 17.74 -2.87
N ARG A 182 2.91 18.67 -3.78
CA ARG A 182 2.28 19.96 -3.48
C ARG A 182 0.78 20.00 -3.71
N SER A 183 0.24 19.04 -4.47
CA SER A 183 -1.21 18.97 -4.70
C SER A 183 -1.94 18.86 -3.36
N LYS A 184 -3.07 19.57 -3.24
CA LYS A 184 -3.94 19.47 -2.07
C LYS A 184 -4.56 18.09 -2.00
#